data_AF-A0A3C0QNC7-F1
#
_entry.id   AF-A0A3C0QNC7-F1
#
_cell.length_a   1.000
_cell.length_b   1.000
_cell.length_c   1.000
_cell.angle_alpha   90.00
_cell.angle_beta   90.00
_cell.angle_gamma   90.00
#
_symmetry.space_group_name_H-M   'P 1'
#
loop_
_entity.id
_entity.type
_entity.pdbx_description
1 polymer ?
#
loop_
_entity_poly.entity_id
_entity_poly.type
_entity_poly.pdbx_seq_one_letter_code
_entity_poly.pdbx_strand_id
1 'polypeptide(L)' 'MRTGLFRYIMKQKDVGQIIILENLIHIPDLDYESEGVNLITFTKGYSEGRYGFLNDVVS' A
#
# COMPACT_ATOMS: atom_id res chain seq x y z
N MET A 1 -4.60 14.71 9.59
CA MET A 1 -4.07 15.05 8.26
C MET A 1 -3.81 13.82 7.38
N ARG A 2 -3.18 12.76 7.91
CA ARG A 2 -2.77 11.58 7.14
C ARG A 2 -3.92 10.85 6.41
N THR A 3 -5.03 10.55 7.09
CA THR A 3 -6.19 9.87 6.48
C THR A 3 -6.77 10.63 5.28
N GLY A 4 -6.76 11.97 5.34
CA GLY A 4 -7.26 12.82 4.24
C GLY A 4 -6.42 12.69 2.97
N LEU A 5 -5.09 12.61 3.12
CA LEU A 5 -4.17 12.39 2.00
C LEU A 5 -4.41 11.03 1.33
N PHE A 6 -4.50 9.95 2.13
CA PHE A 6 -4.76 8.61 1.59
C PHE A 6 -6.10 8.56 0.86
N ARG A 7 -7.17 9.12 1.44
CA ARG A 7 -8.48 9.23 0.77
C ARG A 7 -8.42 10.04 -0.52
N TYR A 8 -7.65 11.13 -0.56
CA TYR A 8 -7.48 11.92 -1.78
C TYR A 8 -6.79 11.09 -2.86
N ILE A 9 -5.70 10.39 -2.52
CA ILE A 9 -4.94 9.57 -3.48
C ILE A 9 -5.80 8.40 -3.99
N MET A 10 -6.54 7.72 -3.11
CA MET A 10 -7.45 6.62 -3.49
C MET A 10 -8.47 7.08 -4.54
N LYS A 11 -8.98 8.32 -4.44
CA LYS A 11 -9.90 8.89 -5.44
C LYS A 11 -9.25 9.20 -6.80
N GLN A 12 -7.93 9.36 -6.85
CA GLN A 12 -7.19 9.64 -8.08
C GLN A 12 -6.70 8.36 -8.78
N LYS A 13 -7.00 7.17 -8.24
CA LYS A 13 -6.56 5.87 -8.78
C LYS A 13 -6.93 5.65 -10.26
N ASP A 14 -8.00 6.27 -10.72
CA ASP A 14 -8.50 6.13 -12.10
C ASP A 14 -7.79 7.06 -13.10
N VAL A 15 -6.97 8.00 -12.61
CA VAL A 15 -6.21 8.96 -13.44
C VAL A 15 -4.83 8.41 -13.81
N GLY A 16 -4.29 7.47 -13.03
CA GLY A 16 -3.00 6.84 -13.28
C GLY A 16 -2.57 5.91 -12.15
N GLN A 17 -1.46 5.18 -12.36
CA GLN A 17 -0.92 4.29 -11.34
C GLN A 17 -0.15 5.08 -10.27
N ILE A 18 -0.54 4.90 -9.01
CA ILE A 18 0.13 5.49 -7.85
C ILE A 18 0.59 4.36 -6.93
N ILE A 19 1.87 4.37 -6.57
CA ILE A 19 2.46 3.41 -5.63
C ILE A 19 2.92 4.19 -4.40
N ILE A 20 2.42 3.79 -3.23
CA ILE A 20 2.81 4.36 -1.94
C ILE A 20 3.53 3.28 -1.14
N LEU A 21 4.75 3.59 -0.67
CA LEU A 21 5.53 2.75 0.22
C LEU A 21 5.64 3.45 1.58
N GLU A 22 5.08 2.84 2.62
CA GLU A 22 5.04 3.42 3.97
C GLU A 22 5.06 2.30 5.02
N ASN A 23 5.54 2.61 6.23
CA ASN A 23 5.55 1.68 7.35
C ASN A 23 4.13 1.41 7.89
N LEU A 24 3.87 0.21 8.42
CA LEU A 24 2.53 -0.18 8.89
C LEU A 24 1.99 0.67 10.04
N ILE A 25 2.84 1.12 10.96
CA ILE A 25 2.46 1.98 12.12
C ILE A 25 1.83 3.32 11.69
N HIS A 26 1.90 3.58 10.40
CA HIS A 26 1.71 4.85 9.79
C HIS A 26 0.57 4.81 8.77
N ILE A 27 0.12 3.63 8.34
CA ILE A 27 -1.00 3.52 7.41
C ILE A 27 -2.31 3.73 8.19
N PRO A 28 -3.20 4.63 7.74
CA PRO A 28 -4.49 4.80 8.38
C PRO A 28 -5.37 3.58 8.14
N ASP A 29 -6.16 3.21 9.15
CA ASP A 29 -7.17 2.17 9.05
C ASP A 29 -8.30 2.63 8.10
N LEU A 30 -8.27 2.11 6.88
CA LEU A 30 -9.17 2.41 5.78
C LEU A 30 -9.44 1.10 5.03
N ASP A 31 -10.62 1.00 4.44
CA ASP A 31 -10.96 -0.12 3.56
C ASP A 31 -10.46 0.17 2.15
N TYR A 32 -9.21 -0.22 1.88
CA TYR A 32 -8.56 0.00 0.59
C TYR A 32 -9.17 -0.87 -0.52
N GLU A 33 -9.53 -2.11 -0.19
CA GLU A 33 -10.00 -3.09 -1.16
C GLU A 33 -11.39 -2.75 -1.70
N SER A 34 -12.33 -2.31 -0.85
CA SER A 34 -13.65 -1.89 -1.32
C SER A 34 -13.61 -0.66 -2.22
N GLU A 35 -12.56 0.15 -2.12
CA GLU A 35 -12.29 1.31 -2.98
C GLU A 35 -11.47 0.91 -4.23
N GLY A 36 -11.24 -0.39 -4.47
CA GLY A 36 -10.50 -0.88 -5.63
C GLY A 36 -9.01 -0.54 -5.61
N VAL A 37 -8.44 -0.33 -4.42
CA VAL A 37 -7.01 -0.05 -4.20
C VAL A 37 -6.33 -1.28 -3.62
N ASN A 38 -5.24 -1.71 -4.24
CA ASN A 38 -4.47 -2.86 -3.77
C ASN A 38 -3.64 -2.50 -2.53
N LEU A 39 -3.87 -3.21 -1.42
CA LEU A 39 -3.01 -3.15 -0.25
C LEU A 39 -2.09 -4.38 -0.21
N ILE A 40 -0.77 -4.15 -0.26
CA ILE A 40 0.22 -5.23 -0.19
C ILE A 40 1.09 -5.01 1.05
N THR A 41 1.01 -5.93 2.00
CA THR A 41 1.81 -5.89 3.22
C THR A 41 3.07 -6.74 3.10
N PHE A 42 4.21 -6.10 3.32
CA PHE A 42 5.50 -6.78 3.42
C PHE A 42 5.86 -7.00 4.90
N THR A 43 6.32 -8.20 5.23
CA THR A 43 6.79 -8.52 6.58
C THR A 43 8.20 -9.12 6.51
N LYS A 44 8.88 -9.20 7.66
CA LYS A 44 10.14 -9.93 7.79
C LYS A 44 9.94 -11.43 8.06
N GLY A 45 8.70 -11.89 8.15
CA GLY A 45 8.37 -13.29 8.42
C GLY A 45 8.31 -14.11 7.14
N TYR A 46 8.70 -15.38 7.22
CA TYR A 46 8.59 -16.33 6.10
C TYR A 46 7.16 -16.86 5.89
N SER A 47 6.26 -16.61 6.84
CA SER A 47 4.92 -17.20 6.88
C SER A 47 3.76 -16.22 6.72
N GLU A 48 3.95 -14.94 7.01
CA GLU A 48 2.88 -13.93 6.97
C GLU A 48 3.24 -12.78 6.03
N GLY A 49 2.34 -12.42 5.11
CA GLY A 49 2.60 -11.37 4.11
C GLY A 49 3.71 -11.73 3.12
N ARG A 50 4.24 -10.72 2.41
CA ARG A 50 5.36 -10.93 1.46
C ARG A 50 6.69 -10.66 2.16
N TYR A 51 7.66 -11.57 2.03
CA TYR A 51 8.99 -11.39 2.62
C TYR A 51 9.66 -10.12 2.06
N GLY A 52 10.00 -9.20 2.95
CA GLY A 52 10.33 -7.82 2.64
C GLY A 52 11.81 -7.59 2.32
N PHE A 53 12.20 -7.88 1.09
CA PHE A 53 13.19 -7.13 0.32
C PHE A 53 12.94 -7.45 -1.16
N LEU A 54 12.74 -6.44 -2.01
CA LEU A 54 12.59 -6.64 -3.47
C LEU A 54 13.95 -7.04 -4.06
N ASN A 55 14.45 -8.24 -3.74
CA ASN A 55 15.74 -8.73 -4.25
C ASN A 55 15.69 -9.08 -5.74
N ASP A 56 14.49 -9.27 -6.32
CA ASP A 56 14.34 -9.89 -7.65
C ASP A 56 13.48 -9.11 -8.64
N VAL A 57 13.20 -7.82 -8.38
CA VAL A 57 12.61 -6.93 -9.41
C VAL A 57 13.74 -6.27 -10.18
N VAL A 58 14.20 -6.95 -11.24
CA VAL A 58 15.07 -6.37 -12.27
C VAL A 58 14.21 -5.83 -13.42
N SER A 59 14.52 -4.61 -13.86
CA SER A 59 13.87 -3.88 -14.95
C SER A 59 14.05 -4.53 -16.31
#